data_AF-A0A966QD16-F1
#
_entry.id   AF-A0A966QD16-F1
#
_cell.length_a   1.000
_cell.length_b   1.000
_cell.length_c   1.000
_cell.angle_alpha   90.00
_cell.angle_beta   90.00
_cell.angle_gamma   90.00
#
_symmetry.space_group_name_H-M   'P 1'
#
loop_
_entity.id
_entity.type
_entity.pdbx_description
1 polymer ?
#
loop_
_entity_poly.entity_id
_entity_poly.type
_entity_poly.pdbx_seq_one_letter_code
_entity_poly.pdbx_strand_id
1 'polypeptide(L)' 'MAKRLFTSESVTEGHPDKIADAISDAVLDSLLSQDPKSRVAC' A
#
# COMPACT_ATOMS: atom_id res chain seq x y z
N MET A 1 23.02 -7.17 28.48
CA MET A 1 22.11 -7.30 27.32
C MET A 1 22.96 -7.27 26.05
N ALA A 2 22.95 -8.33 25.23
CA ALA A 2 23.70 -8.33 23.97
C ALA A 2 23.01 -7.43 22.93
N LYS A 3 23.76 -6.59 22.21
CA LYS A 3 23.23 -5.82 21.07
C LYS A 3 22.89 -6.79 19.94
N ARG A 4 21.63 -6.76 19.47
CA ARG A 4 21.18 -7.48 18.28
C ARG A 4 21.34 -6.58 17.07
N LEU A 5 21.84 -7.13 15.97
CA LEU A 5 21.84 -6.47 14.66
C LEU A 5 20.48 -6.74 14.01
N PHE A 6 19.89 -5.70 13.43
CA PHE A 6 18.62 -5.75 12.71
C PHE A 6 18.76 -4.92 11.43
N THR A 7 18.22 -5.44 10.34
CA THR A 7 18.24 -4.78 9.02
C THR A 7 16.84 -4.81 8.44
N SER A 8 16.49 -3.75 7.73
CA SER A 8 15.23 -3.59 7.01
C SER A 8 15.53 -3.03 5.62
N GLU A 9 14.63 -3.29 4.68
CA GLU A 9 14.65 -2.71 3.35
C GLU A 9 13.34 -1.97 3.07
N SER A 10 13.34 -1.20 1.99
CA SER A 10 12.18 -0.49 1.44
C SER A 10 12.40 -0.31 -0.06
N VAL A 11 11.31 -0.12 -0.79
CA VAL A 11 11.33 0.12 -2.24
C VAL A 11 10.63 1.44 -2.54
N THR A 12 11.00 2.06 -3.67
CA THR A 12 10.43 3.34 -4.09
C THR A 12 9.05 3.16 -4.71
N GLU A 13 8.33 4.26 -4.89
CA GLU A 13 7.02 4.30 -5.56
C GLU A 13 7.03 3.72 -6.99
N GLY A 14 8.20 3.72 -7.65
CA GLY A 14 8.38 3.14 -8.99
C GLY A 14 8.62 1.62 -9.01
N HIS A 15 8.71 0.96 -7.84
CA HIS A 15 8.81 -0.49 -7.78
C HIS A 15 7.50 -1.12 -8.27
N PRO A 16 7.51 -2.17 -9.09
CA PRO A 16 6.29 -2.75 -9.66
C PRO A 16 5.23 -3.09 -8.60
N ASP A 17 5.65 -3.64 -7.45
CA ASP A 17 4.73 -3.91 -6.34
C ASP A 17 4.09 -2.63 -5.77
N LYS A 18 4.87 -1.56 -5.59
CA LYS A 18 4.35 -0.28 -5.09
C LYS A 18 3.48 0.45 -6.11
N ILE A 19 3.75 0.25 -7.40
CA ILE A 19 2.87 0.73 -8.47
C ILE A 19 1.52 0.00 -8.39
N ALA A 20 1.52 -1.32 -8.19
CA ALA A 20 0.30 -2.09 -8.02
C ALA A 20 -0.48 -1.64 -6.78
N ASP A 21 0.19 -1.49 -5.64
CA ASP A 21 -0.40 -0.96 -4.40
C ASP A 21 -1.08 0.41 -4.66
N ALA A 22 -0.37 1.33 -5.30
CA ALA A 22 -0.89 2.68 -5.58
C ALA A 22 -2.11 2.67 -6.52
N ILE A 23 -2.14 1.75 -7.49
CA ILE A 23 -3.31 1.59 -8.37
C ILE A 23 -4.50 1.03 -7.58
N SER A 24 -4.29 0.00 -6.75
CA SER A 24 -5.36 -0.57 -5.92
C SER A 24 -5.93 0.47 -4.94
N ASP A 25 -5.07 1.28 -4.30
CA ASP A 25 -5.49 2.36 -3.41
C ASP A 25 -6.26 3.46 -4.15
N ALA A 26 -5.83 3.85 -5.36
CA ALA A 26 -6.55 4.84 -6.16
C ALA A 26 -7.97 4.38 -6.53
N VAL A 27 -8.16 3.09 -6.80
CA VAL A 27 -9.50 2.50 -7.02
C VAL A 27 -10.33 2.54 -5.74
N LEU A 28 -9.75 2.13 -4.61
CA LEU A 28 -10.40 2.20 -3.31
C LEU A 28 -10.87 3.63 -2.98
N ASP A 29 -9.99 4.61 -3.14
CA ASP A 29 -10.27 6.02 -2.88
C ASP A 29 -11.40 6.55 -3.76
N SER A 30 -11.38 6.22 -5.06
CA SER A 30 -12.44 6.61 -5.99
C SER A 30 -13.80 6.07 -5.56
N LEU A 31 -13.85 4.82 -5.10
CA LEU A 31 -15.08 4.18 -4.64
C LEU A 31 -15.56 4.73 -3.29
N LEU A 32 -14.67 4.94 -2.33
CA LEU A 32 -15.00 5.52 -1.03
C LEU A 32 -15.45 6.98 -1.13
N SER A 33 -14.93 7.73 -2.11
CA SER A 33 -15.34 9.12 -2.35
C SER A 33 -16.80 9.23 -2.79
N GLN A 34 -17.33 8.20 -3.46
CA GLN A 34 -18.70 8.14 -3.97
C GLN A 34 -19.64 7.43 -3.00
N ASP A 35 -19.19 6.34 -2.39
CA ASP A 35 -19.90 5.60 -1.36
C ASP A 35 -18.94 5.23 -0.21
N PRO A 36 -19.04 5.90 0.95
CA PRO A 36 -18.22 5.57 2.12
C PRO A 36 -18.42 4.15 2.67
N LYS A 37 -19.48 3.43 2.24
CA LYS A 37 -19.75 2.03 2.61
C LYS A 37 -19.38 1.04 1.50
N SER A 38 -18.69 1.50 0.45
CA SER A 38 -18.27 0.65 -0.66
C SER A 38 -17.45 -0.55 -0.16
N ARG A 39 -17.72 -1.72 -0.76
CA ARG A 39 -17.05 -2.99 -0.43
C ARG A 39 -16.07 -3.31 -1.56
N VAL A 40 -14.78 -3.12 -1.31
CA VAL A 40 -13.71 -3.24 -2.30
C VAL A 40 -12.70 -4.28 -1.82
N ALA A 41 -12.23 -5.14 -2.73
CA ALA A 41 -11.24 -6.19 -2.47
C ALA A 41 -10.27 -6.30 -3.68
N CYS A 42 -9.66 -5.17 -4.02
CA CYS A 42 -8.64 -5.04 -5.07
C CYS A 42 -7.24 -4.93 -4.47
#